data_AF-A0A235IC25-F1
#
_entry.id   AF-A0A235IC25-F1
#
_cell.length_a   1.000
_cell.length_b   1.000
_cell.length_c   1.000
_cell.angle_alpha   90.00
_cell.angle_beta   90.00
_cell.angle_gamma   90.00
#
_symmetry.space_group_name_H-M   'P 1'
#
loop_
_entity.id
_entity.type
_entity.pdbx_description
1 polymer ?
#
loop_
_entity_poly.entity_id
_entity_poly.type
_entity_poly.pdbx_seq_one_letter_code
_entity_poly.pdbx_strand_id
1 'polypeptide(L)'
;MSLPVTVTFMLADWIVKGLKDGTLERVGGVIREVGSKHIVTWLREQIPNNSTVNQLGELGRSVQVTSAVSILNLGVSVIGFIVIAQRLKELEQRLQQAQKVLNNINRKIDLSFYANFRAAIELANNAFTMTKTENRRNSALQAINRFLEAEHIYAEYTDIEIEQKSQIIDEYLLTLSLAYLAEARCYLELEEHDTALRRFQEGAKVLRSRIKKYIDIVLTSNPAAYLQPCYKGQIDLRRLTRIYQWSNPNLDENAVFDMQRENLFKMGEELYSTYKWVDSLPPAVLTRDEVQGGWFGPDHKDLKQEADKRLPKVIEAVESMIETHCRFKSYQTELQAISQLGISFHDWLKLTPSTEIKPDGAELMYIIPSKPLELQSSI
;
A
#
# COMPACT_ATOMS: atom_id res chain seq x y z
N MET A 1 33.93 0.71 8.72
CA MET A 1 33.69 -0.52 9.53
C MET A 1 32.25 -0.90 9.31
N SER A 2 31.95 -2.09 8.81
CA SER A 2 30.57 -2.56 8.65
C SER A 2 29.99 -2.91 10.01
N LEU A 3 28.76 -2.48 10.29
CA LEU A 3 28.05 -2.91 11.49
C LEU A 3 27.51 -4.32 11.23
N PRO A 4 27.74 -5.29 12.12
CA PRO A 4 27.18 -6.63 11.96
C PRO A 4 25.65 -6.61 11.91
N VAL A 5 25.08 -7.49 11.09
CA VAL A 5 23.64 -7.78 11.03
C VAL A 5 23.39 -9.25 11.39
N THR A 6 22.31 -9.50 12.12
CA THR A 6 21.78 -10.83 12.41
C THR A 6 20.54 -11.05 11.57
N VAL A 7 20.43 -12.23 10.94
CA VAL A 7 19.28 -12.61 10.13
C VAL A 7 18.64 -13.84 10.76
N THR A 8 17.34 -13.79 11.06
CA THR A 8 16.61 -14.83 11.81
C THR A 8 15.17 -14.97 11.32
N PHE A 9 14.56 -16.15 11.48
CA PHE A 9 13.13 -16.38 11.26
C PHE A 9 12.28 -16.07 12.49
N MET A 10 12.90 -15.84 13.66
CA MET A 10 12.21 -15.57 14.91
C MET A 10 12.42 -14.12 15.36
N LEU A 11 11.33 -13.44 15.69
CA LEU A 11 11.43 -12.11 16.26
C LEU A 11 11.96 -12.21 17.69
N ALA A 12 12.96 -11.41 18.04
CA ALA A 12 13.52 -11.43 19.39
C ALA A 12 12.47 -11.02 20.45
N ASP A 13 12.47 -11.68 21.61
CA ASP A 13 11.47 -11.49 22.68
C ASP A 13 11.31 -10.03 23.11
N TRP A 14 12.42 -9.27 23.14
CA TRP A 14 12.41 -7.86 23.51
C TRP A 14 11.70 -7.00 22.46
N ILE A 15 11.75 -7.37 21.17
CA ILE A 15 11.01 -6.68 20.11
C ILE A 15 9.52 -7.00 20.24
N VAL A 16 9.15 -8.25 20.51
CA VAL A 16 7.76 -8.65 20.78
C VAL A 16 7.20 -7.87 21.97
N LYS A 17 7.96 -7.79 23.06
CA LYS A 17 7.59 -7.00 24.24
C LYS A 17 7.43 -5.53 23.89
N GLY A 18 8.37 -4.94 23.15
CA GLY A 18 8.34 -3.54 22.75
C GLY A 18 7.15 -3.17 21.86
N LEU A 19 6.74 -4.08 20.98
CA LEU A 19 5.52 -3.91 20.17
C LEU A 19 4.25 -4.00 21.02
N LYS A 20 4.26 -4.84 22.07
CA LYS A 20 3.11 -5.04 22.97
C LYS A 20 2.92 -3.87 23.94
N ASP A 21 4.01 -3.32 24.47
CA ASP A 21 3.99 -2.19 25.41
C ASP A 21 3.99 -0.81 24.72
N GLY A 22 4.17 -0.79 23.40
CA GLY A 22 4.11 0.43 22.58
C GLY A 22 5.41 1.24 22.58
N THR A 23 6.52 0.71 23.11
CA THR A 23 7.84 1.33 22.96
C THR A 23 8.40 1.20 21.54
N LEU A 24 7.97 0.17 20.81
CA LEU A 24 8.26 -0.05 19.39
C LEU A 24 6.98 0.02 18.55
N GLU A 25 7.12 0.46 17.31
CA GLU A 25 6.06 0.45 16.31
C GLU A 25 6.54 -0.21 15.01
N ARG A 26 5.62 -0.87 14.31
CA ARG A 26 5.83 -1.30 12.93
C ARG A 26 5.29 -0.24 11.97
N VAL A 27 6.12 0.16 11.01
CA VAL A 27 5.73 1.04 9.91
C VAL A 27 6.14 0.37 8.61
N GLY A 28 5.18 -0.15 7.84
CA GLY A 28 5.48 -0.91 6.62
C GLY A 28 6.38 -2.11 6.90
N GLY A 29 7.55 -2.15 6.26
CA GLY A 29 8.55 -3.21 6.38
C GLY A 29 9.57 -3.04 7.49
N VAL A 30 9.41 -2.07 8.40
CA VAL A 30 10.37 -1.81 9.49
C VAL A 30 9.70 -1.78 10.85
N ILE A 31 10.45 -2.20 11.87
CA ILE A 31 10.13 -1.92 13.28
C ILE A 31 11.15 -0.91 13.81
N ARG A 32 10.64 0.08 14.53
CA ARG A 32 11.44 1.18 15.06
C ARG A 32 10.95 1.62 16.44
N GLU A 33 11.81 2.32 17.16
CA GLU A 33 11.48 2.97 18.43
C GLU A 33 10.46 4.10 18.23
N VAL A 34 9.42 4.20 19.07
CA VAL A 34 8.37 5.21 18.91
C VAL A 34 8.89 6.63 19.15
N GLY A 35 9.78 6.83 20.12
CA GLY A 35 10.31 8.16 20.45
C GLY A 35 11.39 8.64 19.47
N SER A 36 12.48 7.89 19.36
CA SER A 36 13.66 8.25 18.57
C SER A 36 13.53 7.96 17.08
N LYS A 37 12.60 7.07 16.69
CA LYS A 37 12.45 6.52 15.34
C LYS A 37 13.65 5.69 14.84
N HIS A 38 14.57 5.30 15.72
CA HIS A 38 15.67 4.40 15.35
C HIS A 38 15.15 3.07 14.85
N ILE A 39 15.69 2.59 13.74
CA ILE A 39 15.30 1.30 13.16
C ILE A 39 15.93 0.17 13.97
N VAL A 40 15.07 -0.74 14.41
CA VAL A 40 15.41 -1.90 15.23
C VAL A 40 15.50 -3.16 14.38
N THR A 41 14.62 -3.31 13.39
CA THR A 41 14.67 -4.46 12.47
C THR A 41 13.95 -4.16 11.17
N TRP A 42 14.40 -4.78 10.10
CA TRP A 42 13.67 -4.89 8.83
C TRP A 42 12.94 -6.23 8.77
N LEU A 43 11.76 -6.22 8.14
CA LEU A 43 10.96 -7.38 7.85
C LEU A 43 11.13 -7.68 6.37
N ARG A 44 11.57 -8.91 6.05
CA ARG A 44 11.73 -9.36 4.68
C ARG A 44 10.83 -10.56 4.43
N GLU A 45 9.91 -10.42 3.48
CA GLU A 45 9.08 -11.53 3.00
C GLU A 45 9.95 -12.57 2.29
N GLN A 46 9.64 -13.84 2.50
CA GLN A 46 10.20 -14.97 1.81
C GLN A 46 9.21 -15.40 0.73
N ILE A 47 9.47 -15.03 -0.52
CA ILE A 47 8.67 -15.51 -1.64
C ILE A 47 9.08 -16.96 -1.91
N PRO A 48 8.17 -17.95 -1.77
CA PRO A 48 8.49 -19.32 -2.15
C PRO A 48 8.71 -19.36 -3.67
N ASN A 49 9.79 -20.02 -4.11
CA ASN A 49 10.14 -20.11 -5.53
C ASN A 49 9.04 -20.72 -6.43
N ASN A 50 8.00 -21.35 -5.87
CA ASN A 50 6.95 -22.09 -6.59
C ASN A 50 5.50 -21.88 -6.08
N SER A 51 5.18 -20.91 -5.23
CA SER A 51 3.79 -20.74 -4.77
C SER A 51 2.99 -19.78 -5.66
N THR A 52 1.79 -20.20 -6.03
CA THR A 52 0.75 -19.32 -6.56
C THR A 52 0.45 -18.24 -5.53
N VAL A 53 0.76 -16.99 -5.91
CA VAL A 53 0.65 -15.74 -5.14
C VAL A 53 -0.75 -15.46 -4.57
N ASN A 54 -1.78 -16.23 -4.94
CA ASN A 54 -3.11 -16.17 -4.31
C ASN A 54 -3.08 -16.43 -2.79
N GLN A 55 -2.04 -17.11 -2.28
CA GLN A 55 -1.86 -17.31 -0.84
C GLN A 55 -1.37 -16.03 -0.12
N LEU A 56 -0.68 -15.09 -0.79
CA LEU A 56 -0.11 -13.88 -0.17
C LEU A 56 -1.14 -12.93 0.48
N GLY A 57 -2.42 -13.04 0.11
CA GLY A 57 -3.51 -12.30 0.77
C GLY A 57 -3.90 -12.83 2.15
N GLU A 58 -3.69 -14.13 2.42
CA GLU A 58 -3.96 -14.75 3.72
C GLU A 58 -2.76 -14.62 4.68
N LEU A 59 -1.55 -14.41 4.15
CA LEU A 59 -0.28 -14.36 4.89
C LEU A 59 -0.08 -13.11 5.75
N GLY A 60 -0.74 -12.00 5.39
CA GLY A 60 -0.71 -10.76 6.19
C GLY A 60 -1.45 -10.84 7.53
N ARG A 61 -2.18 -11.94 7.80
CA ARG A 61 -2.97 -12.13 9.03
C ARG A 61 -2.22 -12.83 10.16
N SER A 62 -1.11 -13.51 9.88
CA SER A 62 -0.39 -14.36 10.86
C SER A 62 0.58 -13.58 11.75
N VAL A 63 1.01 -12.38 11.33
CA VAL A 63 1.73 -11.47 12.22
C VAL A 63 0.71 -10.82 13.14
N GLN A 64 0.78 -11.09 14.44
CA GLN A 64 -0.04 -10.45 15.50
C GLN A 64 0.08 -8.90 15.56
N VAL A 65 0.83 -8.30 14.63
CA VAL A 65 0.94 -6.88 14.39
C VAL A 65 0.11 -6.56 13.15
N THR A 66 -1.09 -6.01 13.38
CA THR A 66 -2.14 -5.64 12.42
C THR A 66 -1.64 -5.01 11.11
N SER A 67 -1.22 -5.80 10.12
CA SER A 67 -0.91 -5.29 8.79
C SER A 67 -2.10 -5.46 7.86
N ALA A 68 -2.64 -4.35 7.38
CA ALA A 68 -3.53 -4.38 6.23
C ALA A 68 -2.80 -5.00 5.02
N VAL A 69 -3.55 -5.65 4.12
CA VAL A 69 -2.99 -6.23 2.90
C VAL A 69 -2.55 -5.09 1.98
N SER A 70 -1.27 -5.03 1.59
CA SER A 70 -0.73 -4.03 0.65
C SER A 70 -0.36 -4.68 -0.69
N ILE A 71 -0.35 -3.90 -1.77
CA ILE A 71 0.11 -4.39 -3.09
C ILE A 71 1.64 -4.59 -3.15
N LEU A 72 2.37 -3.87 -2.30
CA LEU A 72 3.82 -3.91 -2.19
C LEU A 72 4.25 -4.91 -1.12
N ASN A 73 5.39 -5.57 -1.28
CA ASN A 73 5.96 -6.48 -0.28
C ASN A 73 6.68 -5.72 0.85
N LEU A 74 7.02 -6.38 1.96
CA LEU A 74 7.66 -5.68 3.09
C LEU A 74 9.07 -5.13 2.79
N GLY A 75 9.87 -5.79 1.94
CA GLY A 75 11.20 -5.32 1.55
C GLY A 75 11.31 -5.13 0.03
N VAL A 76 12.00 -4.08 -0.43
CA VAL A 76 12.15 -3.78 -1.87
C VAL A 76 13.09 -4.76 -2.53
N SER A 77 14.10 -5.20 -1.77
CA SER A 77 15.10 -6.15 -2.26
C SER A 77 14.45 -7.46 -2.72
N VAL A 78 13.32 -7.86 -2.14
CA VAL A 78 12.63 -9.12 -2.48
C VAL A 78 11.78 -9.00 -3.75
N ILE A 79 11.43 -7.78 -4.17
CA ILE A 79 10.49 -7.62 -5.27
C ILE A 79 11.20 -7.91 -6.59
N GLY A 80 10.89 -9.07 -7.15
CA GLY A 80 11.16 -9.39 -8.55
C GLY A 80 10.09 -8.81 -9.47
N PHE A 81 10.45 -8.55 -10.72
CA PHE A 81 9.53 -8.04 -11.74
C PHE A 81 8.34 -8.97 -12.02
N ILE A 82 8.47 -10.27 -11.75
CA ILE A 82 7.36 -11.23 -11.82
C ILE A 82 6.23 -10.83 -10.86
N VAL A 83 6.56 -10.40 -9.64
CA VAL A 83 5.58 -9.95 -8.65
C VAL A 83 4.90 -8.66 -9.11
N ILE A 84 5.68 -7.71 -9.63
CA ILE A 84 5.15 -6.44 -10.18
C ILE A 84 4.20 -6.73 -11.35
N ALA A 85 4.57 -7.62 -12.26
CA ALA A 85 3.73 -8.03 -13.39
C ALA A 85 2.39 -8.62 -12.92
N GLN A 86 2.43 -9.47 -11.89
CA GLN A 86 1.22 -10.06 -11.34
C GLN A 86 0.31 -9.00 -10.69
N ARG A 87 0.86 -8.12 -9.84
CA ARG A 87 0.08 -7.04 -9.21
C ARG A 87 -0.52 -6.10 -10.24
N LEU A 88 0.24 -5.77 -11.28
CA LEU A 88 -0.26 -4.98 -12.41
C LEU A 88 -1.44 -5.70 -13.10
N LYS A 89 -1.34 -7.01 -13.33
CA LYS A 89 -2.41 -7.81 -13.92
C LYS A 89 -3.66 -7.86 -13.04
N GLU A 90 -3.51 -7.99 -11.72
CA GLU A 90 -4.61 -7.94 -10.76
C GLU A 90 -5.33 -6.58 -10.81
N LEU A 91 -4.59 -5.48 -10.86
CA LEU A 91 -5.14 -4.12 -10.99
C LEU A 91 -5.87 -3.92 -12.32
N GLU A 92 -5.29 -4.38 -13.44
CA GLU A 92 -5.96 -4.31 -14.74
C GLU A 92 -7.27 -5.10 -14.75
N GLN A 93 -7.31 -6.28 -14.13
CA GLN A 93 -8.53 -7.07 -14.01
C GLN A 93 -9.60 -6.36 -13.18
N ARG A 94 -9.21 -5.68 -12.08
CA ARG A 94 -10.13 -4.85 -11.28
C ARG A 94 -10.66 -3.67 -12.08
N LEU A 95 -9.81 -2.97 -12.83
CA LEU A 95 -10.24 -1.89 -13.73
C LEU A 95 -11.15 -2.40 -14.86
N GLN A 96 -10.90 -3.58 -15.43
CA GLN A 96 -11.79 -4.19 -16.41
C GLN A 96 -13.17 -4.54 -15.82
N GLN A 97 -13.21 -4.94 -14.55
CA GLN A 97 -14.48 -5.16 -13.84
C GLN A 97 -15.18 -3.83 -13.57
N ALA A 98 -14.46 -2.81 -13.10
CA ALA A 98 -14.99 -1.47 -12.91
C ALA A 98 -15.52 -0.88 -14.24
N GLN A 99 -14.83 -1.10 -15.36
CA GLN A 99 -15.26 -0.67 -16.69
C GLN A 99 -16.65 -1.20 -17.07
N LYS A 100 -16.98 -2.45 -16.67
CA LYS A 100 -18.32 -3.00 -16.94
C LYS A 100 -19.41 -2.24 -16.21
N VAL A 101 -19.11 -1.73 -15.02
CA VAL A 101 -20.02 -0.89 -14.22
C VAL A 101 -20.07 0.53 -14.80
N LEU A 102 -18.90 1.10 -15.11
CA LEU A 102 -18.77 2.46 -15.65
C LEU A 102 -19.31 2.62 -17.08
N ASN A 103 -19.35 1.54 -17.88
CA ASN A 103 -20.02 1.54 -19.18
C ASN A 103 -21.50 1.91 -19.07
N ASN A 104 -22.16 1.59 -17.95
CA ASN A 104 -23.56 1.94 -17.73
C ASN A 104 -23.78 3.46 -17.62
N ILE A 105 -22.70 4.23 -17.38
CA ILE A 105 -22.70 5.70 -17.30
C ILE A 105 -21.85 6.34 -18.41
N ASN A 106 -21.62 5.64 -19.54
CA ASN A 106 -20.85 6.11 -20.70
C ASN A 106 -19.41 6.58 -20.38
N ARG A 107 -18.79 6.03 -19.32
CA ARG A 107 -17.41 6.36 -18.96
C ARG A 107 -16.46 5.25 -19.41
N LYS A 108 -15.37 5.63 -20.09
CA LYS A 108 -14.35 4.70 -20.62
C LYS A 108 -13.01 4.87 -19.92
N ILE A 109 -12.47 3.76 -19.40
CA ILE A 109 -11.11 3.60 -18.90
C ILE A 109 -10.20 3.29 -20.08
N ASP A 110 -9.11 4.04 -20.22
CA ASP A 110 -8.06 3.72 -21.20
C ASP A 110 -7.10 2.66 -20.64
N LEU A 111 -7.30 1.41 -21.08
CA LEU A 111 -6.47 0.28 -20.71
C LEU A 111 -5.23 0.11 -21.62
N SER A 112 -5.08 0.90 -22.67
CA SER A 112 -3.97 0.75 -23.63
C SER A 112 -2.59 0.95 -22.97
N PHE A 113 -2.53 1.82 -21.96
CA PHE A 113 -1.31 2.10 -21.21
C PHE A 113 -0.81 0.93 -20.34
N TYR A 114 -1.69 -0.01 -19.96
CA TYR A 114 -1.27 -1.22 -19.26
C TYR A 114 -0.43 -2.15 -20.14
N ALA A 115 -0.68 -2.16 -21.46
CA ALA A 115 0.15 -2.93 -22.39
C ALA A 115 1.58 -2.35 -22.45
N ASN A 116 1.70 -1.01 -22.45
CA ASN A 116 3.00 -0.34 -22.40
C ASN A 116 3.74 -0.63 -21.09
N PHE A 117 3.04 -0.61 -19.95
CA PHE A 117 3.62 -0.96 -18.66
C PHE A 117 4.06 -2.44 -18.63
N ARG A 118 3.23 -3.39 -19.10
CA ARG A 118 3.63 -4.80 -19.22
C ARG A 118 4.89 -4.99 -20.07
N ALA A 119 4.98 -4.33 -21.22
CA ALA A 119 6.16 -4.37 -22.07
C ALA A 119 7.41 -3.82 -21.34
N ALA A 120 7.26 -2.77 -20.53
CA ALA A 120 8.34 -2.24 -19.70
C ALA A 120 8.80 -3.26 -18.65
N ILE A 121 7.88 -3.96 -17.99
CA ILE A 121 8.21 -5.03 -17.03
C ILE A 121 8.93 -6.20 -17.72
N GLU A 122 8.51 -6.59 -18.92
CA GLU A 122 9.18 -7.64 -19.70
C GLU A 122 10.61 -7.22 -20.08
N LEU A 123 10.81 -5.99 -20.55
CA LEU A 123 12.14 -5.44 -20.83
C LEU A 123 13.04 -5.45 -19.58
N ALA A 124 12.48 -5.09 -18.43
CA ALA A 124 13.21 -5.04 -17.18
C ALA A 124 13.57 -6.46 -16.66
N ASN A 125 12.63 -7.40 -16.73
CA ASN A 125 12.86 -8.80 -16.38
C ASN A 125 13.91 -9.45 -17.29
N ASN A 126 13.84 -9.18 -18.59
CA ASN A 126 14.81 -9.66 -19.56
C ASN A 126 16.20 -9.05 -19.29
N ALA A 127 16.29 -7.75 -18.98
CA ALA A 127 17.56 -7.09 -18.67
C ALA A 127 18.35 -7.87 -17.59
N PHE A 128 17.67 -8.35 -16.54
CA PHE A 128 18.34 -8.96 -15.39
C PHE A 128 18.63 -10.44 -15.53
N THR A 129 18.16 -11.05 -16.61
CA THR A 129 18.54 -12.42 -17.00
C THR A 129 19.62 -12.44 -18.08
N MET A 130 19.95 -11.27 -18.68
CA MET A 130 20.99 -11.17 -19.70
C MET A 130 22.41 -11.27 -19.12
N THR A 131 23.27 -12.01 -19.81
CA THR A 131 24.68 -12.22 -19.45
C THR A 131 25.60 -11.08 -19.89
N LYS A 132 25.28 -10.42 -21.02
CA LYS A 132 26.07 -9.28 -21.54
C LYS A 132 25.66 -7.99 -20.84
N THR A 133 26.61 -7.35 -20.15
CA THR A 133 26.41 -6.09 -19.40
C THR A 133 25.80 -4.98 -20.26
N GLU A 134 26.28 -4.81 -21.49
CA GLU A 134 25.77 -3.77 -22.40
C GLU A 134 24.29 -3.97 -22.76
N ASN A 135 23.90 -5.22 -23.04
CA ASN A 135 22.51 -5.54 -23.35
C ASN A 135 21.60 -5.33 -22.13
N ARG A 136 22.08 -5.74 -20.94
CA ARG A 136 21.39 -5.48 -19.66
C ARG A 136 21.15 -3.99 -19.46
N ARG A 137 22.20 -3.18 -19.62
CA ARG A 137 22.12 -1.73 -19.47
C ARG A 137 21.12 -1.10 -20.44
N ASN A 138 21.21 -1.45 -21.73
CA ASN A 138 20.32 -0.91 -22.76
C ASN A 138 18.85 -1.31 -22.52
N SER A 139 18.59 -2.56 -22.14
CA SER A 139 17.23 -3.04 -21.83
C SER A 139 16.66 -2.38 -20.57
N ALA A 140 17.48 -2.22 -19.52
CA ALA A 140 17.10 -1.52 -18.29
C ALA A 140 16.76 -0.04 -18.55
N LEU A 141 17.57 0.67 -19.34
CA LEU A 141 17.30 2.07 -19.70
C LEU A 141 16.01 2.24 -20.51
N GLN A 142 15.72 1.31 -21.43
CA GLN A 142 14.44 1.31 -22.15
C GLN A 142 13.25 1.06 -21.22
N ALA A 143 13.38 0.16 -20.25
CA ALA A 143 12.37 -0.07 -19.24
C ALA A 143 12.14 1.17 -18.38
N ILE A 144 13.21 1.81 -17.90
CA ILE A 144 13.16 3.05 -17.10
C ILE A 144 12.36 4.13 -17.84
N ASN A 145 12.66 4.39 -19.11
CA ASN A 145 11.95 5.41 -19.89
C ASN A 145 10.45 5.14 -19.98
N ARG A 146 10.05 3.87 -20.13
CA ARG A 146 8.63 3.49 -20.17
C ARG A 146 7.97 3.57 -18.79
N PHE A 147 8.69 3.29 -17.70
CA PHE A 147 8.15 3.47 -16.35
C PHE A 147 7.97 4.96 -16.02
N LEU A 148 8.91 5.82 -16.43
CA LEU A 148 8.77 7.28 -16.32
C LEU A 148 7.54 7.79 -17.08
N GLU A 149 7.32 7.30 -18.30
CA GLU A 149 6.11 7.61 -19.07
C GLU A 149 4.85 7.16 -18.32
N ALA A 150 4.85 5.92 -17.80
CA ALA A 150 3.76 5.38 -17.02
C ALA A 150 3.48 6.21 -15.76
N GLU A 151 4.50 6.69 -15.05
CA GLU A 151 4.32 7.56 -13.89
C GLU A 151 3.59 8.86 -14.24
N HIS A 152 3.96 9.52 -15.34
CA HIS A 152 3.29 10.74 -15.79
C HIS A 152 1.82 10.48 -16.11
N ILE A 153 1.54 9.43 -16.90
CA ILE A 153 0.18 9.07 -17.30
C ILE A 153 -0.68 8.72 -16.08
N TYR A 154 -0.18 7.84 -15.20
CA TYR A 154 -0.97 7.40 -14.05
C TYR A 154 -1.09 8.48 -12.97
N ALA A 155 -0.15 9.42 -12.88
CA ALA A 155 -0.31 10.61 -12.04
C ALA A 155 -1.45 11.50 -12.54
N GLU A 156 -1.50 11.76 -13.86
CA GLU A 156 -2.56 12.54 -14.49
C GLU A 156 -3.93 11.87 -14.33
N TYR A 157 -4.03 10.56 -14.64
CA TYR A 157 -5.26 9.81 -14.42
C TYR A 157 -5.69 9.81 -12.97
N THR A 158 -4.75 9.61 -12.03
CA THR A 158 -5.09 9.70 -10.60
C THR A 158 -5.67 11.07 -10.25
N ASP A 159 -5.09 12.17 -10.74
CA ASP A 159 -5.58 13.51 -10.45
C ASP A 159 -6.97 13.77 -11.04
N ILE A 160 -7.21 13.34 -12.28
CA ILE A 160 -8.53 13.42 -12.94
C ILE A 160 -9.58 12.65 -12.13
N GLU A 161 -9.25 11.42 -11.70
CA GLU A 161 -10.17 10.57 -10.95
C GLU A 161 -10.44 11.10 -9.54
N ILE A 162 -9.42 11.72 -8.91
CA ILE A 162 -9.56 12.43 -7.63
C ILE A 162 -10.52 13.62 -7.77
N GLU A 163 -10.36 14.45 -8.81
CA GLU A 163 -11.23 15.59 -9.08
C GLU A 163 -12.69 15.14 -9.29
N GLN A 164 -12.87 14.02 -9.97
CA GLN A 164 -14.17 13.42 -10.22
C GLN A 164 -14.70 12.59 -9.05
N LYS A 165 -13.92 12.43 -7.96
CA LYS A 165 -14.23 11.60 -6.80
C LYS A 165 -14.68 10.20 -7.20
N SER A 166 -13.99 9.62 -8.16
CA SER A 166 -14.34 8.35 -8.79
C SER A 166 -14.04 7.13 -7.91
N GLN A 167 -14.63 5.99 -8.26
CA GLN A 167 -14.41 4.72 -7.55
C GLN A 167 -13.09 4.05 -7.91
N ILE A 168 -12.42 4.49 -8.98
CA ILE A 168 -11.20 3.85 -9.47
C ILE A 168 -9.91 4.60 -9.08
N ILE A 169 -10.01 5.52 -8.12
CA ILE A 169 -8.87 6.33 -7.67
C ILE A 169 -7.77 5.42 -7.10
N ASP A 170 -8.14 4.42 -6.31
CA ASP A 170 -7.17 3.53 -5.69
C ASP A 170 -6.45 2.65 -6.72
N GLU A 171 -7.11 2.15 -7.76
CA GLU A 171 -6.44 1.37 -8.80
C GLU A 171 -5.33 2.17 -9.51
N TYR A 172 -5.58 3.43 -9.83
CA TYR A 172 -4.56 4.28 -10.45
C TYR A 172 -3.45 4.68 -9.48
N LEU A 173 -3.78 4.96 -8.22
CA LEU A 173 -2.78 5.21 -7.17
C LEU A 173 -1.86 4.01 -6.94
N LEU A 174 -2.43 2.80 -6.90
CA LEU A 174 -1.67 1.57 -6.74
C LEU A 174 -0.80 1.31 -7.98
N THR A 175 -1.32 1.57 -9.18
CA THR A 175 -0.56 1.44 -10.42
C THR A 175 0.59 2.45 -10.50
N LEU A 176 0.36 3.70 -10.09
CA LEU A 176 1.40 4.71 -9.96
C LEU A 176 2.48 4.28 -8.96
N SER A 177 2.08 3.68 -7.83
CA SER A 177 3.01 3.13 -6.83
C SER A 177 3.90 2.03 -7.42
N LEU A 178 3.33 1.15 -8.26
CA LEU A 178 4.10 0.13 -8.96
C LEU A 178 5.07 0.72 -9.99
N ALA A 179 4.69 1.80 -10.69
CA ALA A 179 5.54 2.44 -11.68
C ALA A 179 6.83 3.00 -11.05
N TYR A 180 6.69 3.80 -9.99
CA TYR A 180 7.84 4.31 -9.22
C TYR A 180 8.70 3.18 -8.65
N LEU A 181 8.08 2.12 -8.13
CA LEU A 181 8.80 0.97 -7.59
C LEU A 181 9.61 0.26 -8.69
N ALA A 182 9.00 0.00 -9.84
CA ALA A 182 9.63 -0.70 -10.95
C ALA A 182 10.81 0.11 -11.51
N GLU A 183 10.64 1.42 -11.65
CA GLU A 183 11.68 2.34 -12.08
C GLU A 183 12.86 2.37 -11.09
N ALA A 184 12.60 2.56 -9.79
CA ALA A 184 13.64 2.57 -8.77
C ALA A 184 14.37 1.20 -8.69
N ARG A 185 13.65 0.08 -8.88
CA ARG A 185 14.25 -1.26 -8.95
C ARG A 185 15.21 -1.38 -10.14
N CYS A 186 14.89 -0.78 -11.29
CA CYS A 186 15.81 -0.72 -12.43
C CYS A 186 17.11 0.01 -12.09
N TYR A 187 17.03 1.16 -11.41
CA TYR A 187 18.22 1.88 -10.99
C TYR A 187 19.08 1.07 -10.01
N LEU A 188 18.47 0.35 -9.06
CA LEU A 188 19.22 -0.52 -8.13
C LEU A 188 20.01 -1.61 -8.85
N GLU A 189 19.48 -2.14 -9.94
CA GLU A 189 20.12 -3.20 -10.74
C GLU A 189 21.22 -2.67 -11.66
N LEU A 190 21.17 -1.37 -11.96
CA LEU A 190 22.25 -0.62 -12.57
C LEU A 190 23.27 -0.11 -11.55
N GLU A 191 23.12 -0.46 -10.27
CA GLU A 191 23.95 -0.01 -9.14
C GLU A 191 23.91 1.52 -8.91
N GLU A 192 22.89 2.19 -9.46
CA GLU A 192 22.62 3.63 -9.34
C GLU A 192 21.82 3.92 -8.05
N HIS A 193 22.42 3.59 -6.90
CA HIS A 193 21.75 3.61 -5.59
C HIS A 193 21.20 4.99 -5.19
N ASP A 194 21.98 6.05 -5.41
CA ASP A 194 21.57 7.43 -5.09
C ASP A 194 20.38 7.86 -5.94
N THR A 195 20.38 7.46 -7.22
CA THR A 195 19.24 7.71 -8.11
C THR A 195 18.02 6.95 -7.64
N ALA A 196 18.14 5.65 -7.35
CA ALA A 196 17.03 4.87 -6.82
C ALA A 196 16.45 5.46 -5.52
N LEU A 197 17.30 5.87 -4.58
CA LEU A 197 16.87 6.52 -3.34
C LEU A 197 16.11 7.82 -3.62
N ARG A 198 16.62 8.68 -4.50
CA ARG A 198 15.95 9.92 -4.91
C ARG A 198 14.59 9.63 -5.54
N ARG A 199 14.48 8.64 -6.41
CA ARG A 199 13.21 8.24 -7.05
C ARG A 199 12.19 7.72 -6.03
N PHE A 200 12.63 6.93 -5.04
CA PHE A 200 11.75 6.57 -3.92
C PHE A 200 11.32 7.79 -3.09
N GLN A 201 12.19 8.78 -2.86
CA GLN A 201 11.80 9.99 -2.12
C GLN A 201 10.77 10.83 -2.88
N GLU A 202 10.99 11.04 -4.18
CA GLU A 202 10.08 11.74 -5.08
C GLU A 202 8.72 11.03 -5.13
N GLY A 203 8.72 9.72 -5.39
CA GLY A 203 7.51 8.90 -5.39
C GLY A 203 6.75 8.95 -4.07
N ALA A 204 7.43 8.86 -2.93
CA ALA A 204 6.76 8.90 -1.62
C ALA A 204 6.04 10.22 -1.37
N LYS A 205 6.61 11.35 -1.82
CA LYS A 205 6.00 12.67 -1.71
C LYS A 205 4.77 12.78 -2.62
N VAL A 206 4.91 12.36 -3.87
CA VAL A 206 3.84 12.35 -4.88
C VAL A 206 2.66 11.49 -4.42
N LEU A 207 2.94 10.28 -3.94
CA LEU A 207 1.94 9.33 -3.45
C LEU A 207 1.28 9.85 -2.16
N ARG A 208 2.05 10.31 -1.16
CA ARG A 208 1.47 10.82 0.11
C ARG A 208 0.41 11.89 -0.13
N SER A 209 0.69 12.85 -1.02
CA SER A 209 -0.24 13.93 -1.32
C SER A 209 -1.55 13.41 -1.91
N ARG A 210 -1.50 12.45 -2.83
CA ARG A 210 -2.70 11.94 -3.52
C ARG A 210 -3.47 10.94 -2.65
N ILE A 211 -2.77 10.10 -1.88
CA ILE A 211 -3.38 9.21 -0.90
C ILE A 211 -4.14 10.02 0.15
N LYS A 212 -3.59 11.14 0.62
CA LYS A 212 -4.31 12.04 1.53
C LYS A 212 -5.61 12.56 0.90
N LYS A 213 -5.57 13.05 -0.34
CA LYS A 213 -6.79 13.50 -1.05
C LYS A 213 -7.81 12.37 -1.20
N TYR A 214 -7.37 11.16 -1.52
CA TYR A 214 -8.25 9.99 -1.60
C TYR A 214 -8.91 9.69 -0.25
N ILE A 215 -8.15 9.66 0.84
CA ILE A 215 -8.66 9.48 2.20
C ILE A 215 -9.69 10.55 2.55
N ASP A 216 -9.39 11.82 2.27
CA ASP A 216 -10.30 12.93 2.54
C ASP A 216 -11.62 12.82 1.74
N ILE A 217 -11.57 12.28 0.51
CA ILE A 217 -12.77 12.01 -0.30
C ILE A 217 -13.59 10.89 0.35
N VAL A 218 -12.98 9.74 0.62
CA VAL A 218 -13.72 8.54 1.05
C VAL A 218 -14.18 8.62 2.49
N LEU A 219 -13.51 9.36 3.37
CA LEU A 219 -13.98 9.57 4.75
C LEU A 219 -15.32 10.31 4.85
N THR A 220 -15.92 10.70 3.71
CA THR A 220 -17.25 11.31 3.56
C THR A 220 -17.36 12.66 4.29
N SER A 221 -18.44 13.38 4.05
CA SER A 221 -18.77 14.55 4.88
C SER A 221 -19.21 14.15 6.30
N ASN A 222 -19.56 12.88 6.52
CA ASN A 222 -20.04 12.35 7.79
C ASN A 222 -19.39 10.97 8.11
N PRO A 223 -18.14 10.95 8.63
CA PRO A 223 -17.41 9.71 8.90
C PRO A 223 -18.08 8.77 9.92
N ALA A 224 -19.08 9.24 10.67
CA ALA A 224 -19.89 8.38 11.53
C ALA A 224 -20.63 7.26 10.75
N ALA A 225 -20.76 7.40 9.42
CA ALA A 225 -21.25 6.34 8.53
C ALA A 225 -20.51 5.02 8.74
N TYR A 226 -19.20 5.08 9.00
CA TYR A 226 -18.35 3.91 9.21
C TYR A 226 -18.50 3.27 10.59
N LEU A 227 -19.11 3.96 11.55
CA LEU A 227 -19.27 3.51 12.94
C LEU A 227 -20.67 2.95 13.23
N GLN A 228 -21.43 2.61 12.19
CA GLN A 228 -22.76 2.02 12.37
C GLN A 228 -22.70 0.63 13.02
N PRO A 229 -23.71 0.25 13.83
CA PRO A 229 -23.75 -1.03 14.53
C PRO A 229 -23.60 -2.27 13.63
N CYS A 230 -24.07 -2.22 12.37
CA CYS A 230 -23.95 -3.32 11.42
C CYS A 230 -22.50 -3.65 11.02
N TYR A 231 -21.56 -2.73 11.23
CA TYR A 231 -20.14 -2.93 10.94
C TYR A 231 -19.33 -3.37 12.16
N LYS A 232 -19.96 -3.64 13.31
CA LYS A 232 -19.26 -4.10 14.52
C LYS A 232 -18.39 -5.33 14.22
N GLY A 233 -17.11 -5.25 14.57
CA GLY A 233 -16.12 -6.30 14.33
C GLY A 233 -15.49 -6.26 12.92
N GLN A 234 -16.04 -5.46 12.01
CA GLN A 234 -15.43 -5.13 10.72
C GLN A 234 -14.80 -3.74 10.81
N ILE A 235 -15.56 -2.70 11.14
CA ILE A 235 -15.06 -1.33 11.28
C ILE A 235 -15.31 -0.88 12.72
N ASP A 236 -14.28 -0.32 13.35
CA ASP A 236 -14.36 0.20 14.70
C ASP A 236 -13.63 1.55 14.80
N LEU A 237 -13.84 2.22 15.93
CA LEU A 237 -13.22 3.52 16.21
C LEU A 237 -11.69 3.44 16.17
N ARG A 238 -11.10 2.32 16.57
CA ARG A 238 -9.65 2.12 16.58
C ARG A 238 -9.07 2.06 15.17
N ARG A 239 -9.69 1.31 14.25
CA ARG A 239 -9.32 1.29 12.83
C ARG A 239 -9.44 2.67 12.21
N LEU A 240 -10.57 3.35 12.45
CA LEU A 240 -10.78 4.71 11.95
C LEU A 240 -9.74 5.69 12.51
N THR A 241 -9.40 5.57 13.79
CA THR A 241 -8.38 6.39 14.45
C THR A 241 -7.01 6.22 13.80
N ARG A 242 -6.62 4.99 13.43
CA ARG A 242 -5.35 4.73 12.73
C ARG A 242 -5.28 5.41 11.36
N ILE A 243 -6.40 5.48 10.64
CA ILE A 243 -6.49 6.21 9.37
C ILE A 243 -6.27 7.71 9.61
N TYR A 244 -6.93 8.28 10.61
CA TYR A 244 -6.73 9.68 10.99
C TYR A 244 -5.30 9.96 11.47
N GLN A 245 -4.69 9.05 12.22
CA GLN A 245 -3.32 9.15 12.72
C GLN A 245 -2.28 9.23 11.61
N TRP A 246 -2.53 8.58 10.46
CA TRP A 246 -1.62 8.67 9.32
C TRP A 246 -1.48 10.11 8.80
N SER A 247 -2.57 10.88 8.86
CA SER A 247 -2.63 12.30 8.51
C SER A 247 -2.21 13.22 9.67
N ASN A 248 -2.62 12.89 10.90
CA ASN A 248 -2.30 13.64 12.12
C ASN A 248 -1.96 12.67 13.27
N PRO A 249 -0.66 12.39 13.51
CA PRO A 249 -0.22 11.40 14.50
C PRO A 249 -0.62 11.69 15.94
N ASN A 250 -1.05 12.92 16.25
CA ASN A 250 -1.43 13.33 17.61
C ASN A 250 -2.87 12.98 17.98
N LEU A 251 -3.67 12.45 17.04
CA LEU A 251 -5.04 12.06 17.31
C LEU A 251 -5.08 10.72 18.04
N ASP A 252 -5.73 10.68 19.19
CA ASP A 252 -6.08 9.44 19.89
C ASP A 252 -7.55 9.06 19.63
N GLU A 253 -7.97 7.91 20.16
CA GLU A 253 -9.34 7.42 19.95
C GLU A 253 -10.39 8.37 20.54
N ASN A 254 -10.08 9.06 21.64
CA ASN A 254 -10.98 10.03 22.27
C ASN A 254 -11.17 11.26 21.38
N ALA A 255 -10.09 11.81 20.83
CA ALA A 255 -10.14 12.95 19.93
C ALA A 255 -10.95 12.60 18.66
N VAL A 256 -10.74 11.42 18.09
CA VAL A 256 -11.51 10.96 16.92
C VAL A 256 -12.97 10.74 17.27
N PHE A 257 -13.27 10.17 18.44
CA PHE A 257 -14.65 10.06 18.92
C PHE A 257 -15.31 11.43 19.05
N ASP A 258 -14.62 12.41 19.64
CA ASP A 258 -15.12 13.77 19.81
C ASP A 258 -15.39 14.47 18.48
N MET A 259 -14.53 14.26 17.48
CA MET A 259 -14.77 14.71 16.10
C MET A 259 -16.04 14.11 15.49
N GLN A 260 -16.40 12.87 15.86
CA GLN A 260 -17.60 12.19 15.35
C GLN A 260 -18.82 12.31 16.27
N ARG A 261 -18.69 12.93 17.45
CA ARG A 261 -19.73 12.91 18.48
C ARG A 261 -21.05 13.47 17.95
N GLU A 262 -21.04 14.69 17.41
CA GLU A 262 -22.24 15.28 16.81
C GLU A 262 -22.74 14.52 15.59
N ASN A 263 -21.82 14.00 14.78
CA ASN A 263 -22.13 13.23 13.58
C ASN A 263 -22.92 11.96 13.92
N LEU A 264 -22.55 11.25 14.99
CA LEU A 264 -23.26 10.07 15.48
C LEU A 264 -24.70 10.40 15.92
N PHE A 265 -24.92 11.55 16.57
CA PHE A 265 -26.26 11.99 16.98
C PHE A 265 -27.11 12.46 15.80
N LYS A 266 -26.57 13.29 14.90
CA LYS A 266 -27.25 13.69 13.65
C LYS A 266 -27.61 12.48 12.81
N MET A 267 -26.72 11.48 12.76
CA MET A 267 -27.01 10.17 12.19
C MET A 267 -28.20 9.49 12.87
N GLY A 268 -28.23 9.43 14.21
CA GLY A 268 -29.35 8.84 14.96
C GLY A 268 -30.70 9.51 14.73
N GLU A 269 -30.74 10.83 14.59
CA GLU A 269 -31.97 11.63 14.48
C GLU A 269 -32.57 11.63 13.05
N GLU A 270 -31.74 11.58 12.00
CA GLU A 270 -32.18 11.61 10.59
C GLU A 270 -32.24 10.24 9.88
N LEU A 271 -31.49 9.20 10.31
CA LEU A 271 -31.14 8.08 9.41
C LEU A 271 -31.84 6.74 9.60
N TYR A 272 -32.27 6.33 10.79
CA TYR A 272 -32.70 4.93 10.95
C TYR A 272 -34.03 4.63 10.26
N SER A 273 -34.91 5.63 10.12
CA SER A 273 -36.23 5.46 9.52
C SER A 273 -36.26 5.66 8.01
N THR A 274 -35.28 6.38 7.42
CA THR A 274 -35.32 6.76 5.99
C THR A 274 -34.03 6.47 5.20
N TYR A 275 -32.96 6.00 5.85
CA TYR A 275 -31.65 5.73 5.25
C TYR A 275 -31.01 6.89 4.46
N LYS A 276 -31.45 8.14 4.65
CA LYS A 276 -31.00 9.32 3.88
C LYS A 276 -29.50 9.62 3.95
N TRP A 277 -28.77 9.14 4.94
CA TRP A 277 -27.32 9.32 5.00
C TRP A 277 -26.55 8.76 3.82
N VAL A 278 -27.11 7.79 3.11
CA VAL A 278 -26.47 7.27 1.89
C VAL A 278 -26.27 8.37 0.85
N ASP A 279 -27.08 9.45 0.89
CA ASP A 279 -26.93 10.62 0.03
C ASP A 279 -25.69 11.47 0.40
N SER A 280 -25.09 11.26 1.58
CA SER A 280 -23.84 11.92 2.00
C SER A 280 -22.58 11.19 1.54
N LEU A 281 -22.74 9.98 1.00
CA LEU A 281 -21.62 9.18 0.49
C LEU A 281 -21.10 9.78 -0.82
N PRO A 282 -19.76 9.90 -0.99
CA PRO A 282 -19.18 10.37 -2.23
C PRO A 282 -19.35 9.30 -3.34
N PRO A 283 -19.28 9.69 -4.62
CA PRO A 283 -19.27 8.77 -5.75
C PRO A 283 -18.21 7.67 -5.62
N ALA A 284 -17.06 7.98 -5.01
CA ALA A 284 -15.97 7.06 -4.72
C ALA A 284 -16.37 5.87 -3.82
N VAL A 285 -17.45 6.02 -3.04
CA VAL A 285 -18.03 4.95 -2.23
C VAL A 285 -19.24 4.36 -2.93
N LEU A 286 -20.17 5.20 -3.39
CA LEU A 286 -21.42 4.76 -3.99
C LEU A 286 -21.94 5.78 -4.99
N THR A 287 -22.35 5.32 -6.16
CA THR A 287 -23.12 6.09 -7.14
C THR A 287 -24.53 5.52 -7.25
N ARG A 288 -25.52 6.36 -7.55
CA ARG A 288 -26.90 5.85 -7.71
C ARG A 288 -27.06 5.02 -8.98
N ASP A 289 -26.32 5.39 -10.03
CA ASP A 289 -26.47 4.81 -11.37
C ASP A 289 -26.00 3.35 -11.47
N GLU A 290 -25.21 2.86 -10.51
CA GLU A 290 -24.74 1.48 -10.48
C GLU A 290 -25.65 0.54 -9.66
N VAL A 291 -26.62 1.09 -8.92
CA VAL A 291 -27.51 0.31 -8.05
C VAL A 291 -28.78 -0.03 -8.82
N GLN A 292 -29.05 -1.33 -8.95
CA GLN A 292 -30.30 -1.80 -9.53
C GLN A 292 -31.48 -1.39 -8.64
N GLY A 293 -32.52 -0.81 -9.26
CA GLY A 293 -33.72 -0.38 -8.57
C GLY A 293 -34.99 -0.67 -9.38
N GLY A 294 -36.13 -0.30 -8.81
CA GLY A 294 -37.43 -0.42 -9.46
C GLY A 294 -37.61 0.59 -10.61
N TRP A 295 -38.85 0.73 -11.08
CA TRP A 295 -39.21 1.63 -12.19
C TRP A 295 -38.75 3.10 -11.99
N PHE A 296 -38.61 3.55 -10.75
CA PHE A 296 -38.19 4.91 -10.39
C PHE A 296 -36.71 5.03 -10.02
N GLY A 297 -35.90 3.99 -10.27
CA GLY A 297 -34.52 3.88 -9.79
C GLY A 297 -34.43 3.29 -8.38
N PRO A 298 -33.21 3.21 -7.82
CA PRO A 298 -32.98 2.62 -6.50
C PRO A 298 -33.53 3.53 -5.40
N ASP A 299 -34.24 2.93 -4.46
CA ASP A 299 -34.69 3.62 -3.26
C ASP A 299 -33.55 3.69 -2.22
N HIS A 300 -33.76 4.42 -1.12
CA HIS A 300 -32.74 4.56 -0.08
C HIS A 300 -32.37 3.24 0.61
N LYS A 301 -33.25 2.24 0.59
CA LYS A 301 -32.96 0.90 1.13
C LYS A 301 -32.04 0.13 0.19
N ASP A 302 -32.27 0.20 -1.13
CA ASP A 302 -31.39 -0.39 -2.15
C ASP A 302 -29.98 0.22 -2.05
N LEU A 303 -29.89 1.55 -1.96
CA LEU A 303 -28.63 2.27 -1.79
C LEU A 303 -27.92 1.89 -0.49
N LYS A 304 -28.66 1.76 0.61
CA LYS A 304 -28.11 1.35 1.91
C LYS A 304 -27.57 -0.09 1.89
N GLN A 305 -28.27 -1.01 1.22
CA GLN A 305 -27.78 -2.38 1.07
C GLN A 305 -26.48 -2.43 0.26
N GLU A 306 -26.35 -1.59 -0.76
CA GLU A 306 -25.10 -1.53 -1.53
C GLU A 306 -23.99 -0.83 -0.74
N ALA A 307 -24.30 0.28 -0.04
CA ALA A 307 -23.36 0.96 0.86
C ALA A 307 -22.80 0.00 1.93
N ASP A 308 -23.65 -0.85 2.53
CA ASP A 308 -23.23 -1.83 3.53
C ASP A 308 -22.17 -2.82 3.01
N LYS A 309 -22.22 -3.17 1.72
CA LYS A 309 -21.23 -4.05 1.09
C LYS A 309 -19.93 -3.33 0.79
N ARG A 310 -19.98 -2.01 0.58
CA ARG A 310 -18.87 -1.21 0.06
C ARG A 310 -18.05 -0.55 1.16
N LEU A 311 -18.69 -0.01 2.19
CA LEU A 311 -18.00 0.75 3.25
C LEU A 311 -16.88 -0.05 3.94
N PRO A 312 -17.04 -1.35 4.29
CA PRO A 312 -15.93 -2.15 4.81
C PRO A 312 -14.76 -2.27 3.83
N LYS A 313 -15.06 -2.50 2.54
CA LYS A 313 -14.04 -2.63 1.48
C LYS A 313 -13.29 -1.33 1.24
N VAL A 314 -13.97 -0.19 1.34
CA VAL A 314 -13.35 1.14 1.21
C VAL A 314 -12.35 1.37 2.35
N ILE A 315 -12.70 1.01 3.59
CA ILE A 315 -11.76 1.09 4.72
C ILE A 315 -10.57 0.16 4.50
N GLU A 316 -10.78 -1.07 4.03
CA GLU A 316 -9.68 -1.97 3.67
C GLU A 316 -8.79 -1.40 2.56
N ALA A 317 -9.36 -0.76 1.53
CA ALA A 317 -8.61 -0.11 0.46
C ALA A 317 -7.78 1.08 0.98
N VAL A 318 -8.34 1.90 1.87
CA VAL A 318 -7.62 3.01 2.53
C VAL A 318 -6.45 2.48 3.35
N GLU A 319 -6.67 1.47 4.19
CA GLU A 319 -5.60 0.90 5.00
C GLU A 319 -4.53 0.23 4.13
N SER A 320 -4.94 -0.44 3.04
CA SER A 320 -4.03 -0.99 2.02
C SER A 320 -3.15 0.08 1.39
N MET A 321 -3.73 1.24 1.08
CA MET A 321 -3.04 2.37 0.48
C MET A 321 -2.06 3.03 1.46
N ILE A 322 -2.46 3.19 2.72
CA ILE A 322 -1.58 3.67 3.80
C ILE A 322 -0.41 2.70 3.99
N GLU A 323 -0.68 1.40 4.06
CA GLU A 323 0.36 0.38 4.21
C GLU A 323 1.29 0.37 2.99
N THR A 324 0.75 0.52 1.77
CA THR A 324 1.53 0.66 0.54
C THR A 324 2.49 1.85 0.63
N HIS A 325 2.03 3.02 1.07
CA HIS A 325 2.88 4.18 1.30
C HIS A 325 3.96 3.93 2.35
N CYS A 326 3.61 3.28 3.47
CA CYS A 326 4.55 2.94 4.53
C CYS A 326 5.62 1.95 4.06
N ARG A 327 5.27 0.94 3.25
CA ARG A 327 6.24 0.02 2.62
C ARG A 327 7.13 0.75 1.63
N PHE A 328 6.56 1.66 0.85
CA PHE A 328 7.33 2.51 -0.06
C PHE A 328 8.38 3.37 0.67
N LYS A 329 8.04 3.94 1.85
CA LYS A 329 9.01 4.61 2.73
C LYS A 329 10.02 3.63 3.33
N SER A 330 9.59 2.42 3.67
CA SER A 330 10.49 1.39 4.21
C SER A 330 11.60 1.05 3.22
N TYR A 331 11.33 1.09 1.92
CA TYR A 331 12.34 0.87 0.88
C TYR A 331 13.42 1.95 0.89
N GLN A 332 13.07 3.20 1.14
CA GLN A 332 14.06 4.27 1.33
C GLN A 332 14.97 3.95 2.52
N THR A 333 14.37 3.55 3.65
CA THR A 333 15.13 3.22 4.86
C THR A 333 16.02 2.00 4.66
N GLU A 334 15.58 1.02 3.87
CA GLU A 334 16.36 -0.14 3.50
C GLU A 334 17.61 0.28 2.70
N LEU A 335 17.48 1.13 1.68
CA LEU A 335 18.62 1.62 0.90
C LEU A 335 19.60 2.46 1.72
N GLN A 336 19.09 3.34 2.59
CA GLN A 336 19.92 4.13 3.49
C GLN A 336 20.69 3.22 4.46
N ALA A 337 20.05 2.19 4.98
CA ALA A 337 20.68 1.21 5.87
C ALA A 337 21.77 0.41 5.16
N ILE A 338 21.53 -0.07 3.93
CA ILE A 338 22.54 -0.77 3.12
C ILE A 338 23.82 0.06 3.00
N SER A 339 23.67 1.35 2.68
CA SER A 339 24.78 2.31 2.61
C SER A 339 25.50 2.47 3.96
N GLN A 340 24.76 2.72 5.04
CA GLN A 340 25.33 2.92 6.39
C GLN A 340 26.02 1.65 6.95
N LEU A 341 25.50 0.47 6.61
CA LEU A 341 26.06 -0.83 7.01
C LEU A 341 27.28 -1.20 6.17
N GLY A 342 27.50 -0.55 5.03
CA GLY A 342 28.59 -0.85 4.10
C GLY A 342 28.43 -2.22 3.43
N ILE A 343 27.20 -2.66 3.21
CA ILE A 343 26.87 -3.92 2.52
C ILE A 343 26.49 -3.57 1.08
N SER A 344 26.88 -4.38 0.09
CA SER A 344 26.40 -4.16 -1.28
C SER A 344 24.92 -4.54 -1.38
N PHE A 345 24.16 -3.92 -2.29
CA PHE A 345 22.77 -4.31 -2.51
C PHE A 345 22.64 -5.80 -2.89
N HIS A 346 23.56 -6.32 -3.69
CA HIS A 346 23.62 -7.74 -4.05
C HIS A 346 23.88 -8.68 -2.86
N ASP A 347 24.70 -8.28 -1.90
CA ASP A 347 24.94 -9.07 -0.69
C ASP A 347 23.79 -8.94 0.30
N TRP A 348 23.18 -7.76 0.38
CA TRP A 348 21.95 -7.55 1.14
C TRP A 348 20.84 -8.51 0.67
N LEU A 349 20.69 -8.70 -0.64
CA LEU A 349 19.74 -9.65 -1.21
C LEU A 349 19.97 -11.10 -0.77
N LYS A 350 21.24 -11.49 -0.61
CA LYS A 350 21.64 -12.86 -0.24
C LYS A 350 21.56 -13.14 1.27
N LEU A 351 21.25 -12.13 2.08
CA LEU A 351 21.08 -12.31 3.52
C LEU A 351 20.00 -13.37 3.80
N THR A 352 20.41 -14.43 4.50
CA THR A 352 19.57 -15.53 4.96
C THR A 352 20.08 -15.97 6.34
N PRO A 353 19.23 -16.48 7.23
CA PRO A 353 19.69 -17.11 8.46
C PRO A 353 20.68 -18.25 8.15
N SER A 354 21.87 -18.22 8.74
CA SER A 354 22.93 -19.20 8.48
C SER A 354 22.89 -20.41 9.42
N THR A 355 22.22 -20.26 10.57
CA THR A 355 22.18 -21.27 11.66
C THR A 355 20.79 -21.80 11.96
N GLU A 356 19.75 -21.22 11.36
CA GLU A 356 18.36 -21.57 11.64
C GLU A 356 17.76 -22.37 10.49
N ILE A 357 17.07 -23.46 10.82
CA ILE A 357 16.20 -24.15 9.86
C ILE A 357 14.93 -23.33 9.77
N LYS A 358 14.52 -22.97 8.54
CA LYS A 358 13.27 -22.27 8.28
C LYS A 358 12.11 -23.05 8.92
N PRO A 359 11.40 -22.48 9.92
CA PRO A 359 10.24 -23.13 10.50
C PRO A 359 9.15 -23.35 9.44
N ASP A 360 8.38 -24.41 9.57
CA ASP A 360 7.22 -24.65 8.71
C ASP A 360 6.22 -23.48 8.84
N GLY A 361 5.87 -22.88 7.70
CA GLY A 361 5.00 -21.70 7.65
C GLY A 361 5.69 -20.37 7.93
N ALA A 362 7.01 -20.31 8.16
CA ALA A 362 7.72 -19.04 8.30
C ALA A 362 7.79 -18.33 6.95
N GLU A 363 7.14 -17.17 6.85
CA GLU A 363 7.08 -16.37 5.62
C GLU A 363 7.87 -15.08 5.71
N LEU A 364 8.33 -14.74 6.90
CA LEU A 364 9.15 -13.57 7.15
C LEU A 364 10.51 -14.01 7.68
N MET A 365 11.53 -13.27 7.30
CA MET A 365 12.77 -13.18 8.07
C MET A 365 12.97 -11.76 8.55
N TYR A 366 13.75 -11.63 9.62
CA TYR A 366 14.07 -10.39 10.28
C TYR A 366 15.56 -10.11 10.12
N ILE A 367 15.88 -8.86 9.78
CA ILE A 367 17.26 -8.39 9.66
C ILE A 367 17.48 -7.37 10.76
N ILE A 368 18.28 -7.75 11.74
CA ILE A 368 18.50 -7.03 12.98
C ILE A 368 19.93 -6.49 12.98
N PRO A 369 20.16 -5.17 12.94
CA PRO A 369 21.49 -4.61 13.11
C PRO A 369 21.95 -4.82 14.56
N SER A 370 23.27 -4.97 14.75
CA SER A 370 23.89 -5.11 16.08
C SER A 370 23.58 -3.97 17.06
N LYS A 371 23.18 -2.80 16.55
CA LYS A 371 22.62 -1.68 17.31
C LYS A 371 21.53 -0.99 16.49
N PRO A 372 20.54 -0.35 17.13
CA PRO A 372 19.53 0.43 16.41
C PRO A 372 20.19 1.46 15.48
N LEU A 373 19.64 1.61 14.28
CA LEU A 373 20.17 2.52 13.27
C LEU A 373 19.40 3.84 13.26
N GLU A 374 20.16 4.93 13.37
CA GLU A 374 19.69 6.28 13.08
C GLU A 374 19.88 6.56 11.60
N LEU A 375 18.76 6.67 10.89
CA LEU A 375 18.71 7.02 9.48
C LEU A 375 18.19 8.46 9.35
N GLN A 376 18.71 9.19 8.36
CA GLN A 376 18.19 10.52 8.05
C GLN A 376 16.70 10.40 7.71
N SER A 377 15.87 11.08 8.50
CA SER A 377 14.43 11.13 8.26
C SER A 377 14.19 11.73 6.88
N SER A 378 13.70 10.93 5.94
CA SER A 378 13.15 11.46 4.70
C SER A 378 11.92 12.29 5.03
N ILE A 379 12.07 13.61 4.79
CA ILE A 379 11.09 14.69 4.98
C ILE A 379 9.73 14.29 4.40
#